data_AF-A0A0D9YP34-F1
#
_entry.id   AF-A0A0D9YP34-F1
#
_cell.length_a   1.000
_cell.length_b   1.000
_cell.length_c   1.000
_cell.angle_alpha   90.00
_cell.angle_beta   90.00
_cell.angle_gamma   90.00
#
_symmetry.space_group_name_H-M   'P 1'
#
loop_
_entity.id
_entity.type
_entity.pdbx_description
1 polymer ?
#
loop_
_entity_poly.entity_id
_entity_poly.type
_entity_poly.pdbx_seq_one_letter_code
_entity_poly.pdbx_strand_id
1 'polypeptide(L)'
;MSRSYLPSKVPEIVTLWKKDLQKVNPKAAESLADPNEYPNLFEDWQIALNVEANVAPKRGIYAPAEEYIIHAERPNETLVEAFKNMRIHQEEVLPDENGDDTHEVSLLQKEL
;
A
#
# COMPACT_ATOMS: atom_id res chain seq x y z
N MET A 1 -0.64 -1.48 -17.26
CA MET A 1 -0.87 -1.06 -15.85
C MET A 1 -1.80 0.15 -15.85
N SER A 2 -2.71 0.25 -14.89
CA SER A 2 -3.49 1.48 -14.69
C SER A 2 -2.55 2.61 -14.28
N ARG A 3 -2.81 3.82 -14.76
CA ARG A 3 -2.02 5.00 -14.37
C ARG A 3 -2.35 5.48 -12.96
N SER A 4 -3.44 4.99 -12.38
CA SER A 4 -3.93 5.32 -11.03
C SER A 4 -4.19 4.05 -10.24
N TYR A 5 -3.80 4.05 -8.97
CA TYR A 5 -4.05 2.98 -8.02
C TYR A 5 -5.31 3.30 -7.20
N LEU A 6 -6.48 2.80 -7.64
CA LEU A 6 -7.81 3.06 -7.04
C LEU A 6 -8.61 1.74 -6.88
N PRO A 7 -8.14 0.80 -6.04
CA PRO A 7 -8.86 -0.46 -5.79
C PRO A 7 -10.31 -0.25 -5.35
N SER A 8 -10.62 0.79 -4.57
CA SER A 8 -11.99 1.13 -4.14
C SER A 8 -13.00 1.34 -5.27
N LYS A 9 -12.52 1.60 -6.50
CA LYS A 9 -13.34 1.77 -7.70
C LYS A 9 -13.59 0.48 -8.48
N VAL A 10 -12.92 -0.61 -8.15
CA VAL A 10 -13.10 -1.90 -8.84
C VAL A 10 -14.55 -2.41 -8.75
N PRO A 11 -15.24 -2.39 -7.59
CA PRO A 11 -16.64 -2.85 -7.54
C PRO A 11 -17.54 -2.05 -8.49
N GLU A 12 -17.43 -0.72 -8.48
CA GLU A 12 -18.20 0.17 -9.36
C GLU A 12 -17.98 -0.21 -10.84
N ILE A 13 -16.72 -0.40 -11.24
CA ILE A 13 -16.37 -0.79 -12.62
C ILE A 13 -16.94 -2.17 -12.97
N VAL A 14 -16.84 -3.16 -12.05
CA VAL A 14 -17.39 -4.51 -12.24
C VAL A 14 -18.91 -4.44 -12.45
N THR A 15 -19.63 -3.63 -11.68
CA THR A 15 -21.09 -3.48 -11.86
C THR A 15 -21.45 -2.89 -13.22
N LEU A 16 -20.69 -1.91 -13.71
CA LEU A 16 -20.88 -1.32 -15.04
C LEU A 16 -20.63 -2.36 -16.14
N TRP A 17 -19.55 -3.13 -16.03
CA TRP A 17 -19.23 -4.19 -16.98
C TRP A 17 -20.27 -5.31 -16.98
N LYS A 18 -20.73 -5.76 -15.80
CA LYS A 18 -21.81 -6.74 -15.68
C LYS A 18 -23.05 -6.26 -16.42
N LYS A 19 -23.48 -5.01 -16.19
CA LYS A 19 -24.66 -4.41 -16.83
C LYS A 19 -24.55 -4.37 -18.35
N ASP A 20 -23.38 -4.02 -18.88
CA ASP A 20 -23.17 -3.98 -20.33
C ASP A 20 -23.03 -5.37 -20.95
N LEU A 21 -22.33 -6.29 -20.27
CA LEU A 21 -22.20 -7.68 -20.71
C LEU A 21 -23.54 -8.43 -20.66
N GLN A 22 -24.43 -8.10 -19.74
CA GLN A 22 -25.76 -8.72 -19.65
C GLN A 22 -26.55 -8.61 -20.98
N LYS A 23 -26.30 -7.56 -21.76
CA LYS A 23 -26.97 -7.31 -23.06
C LYS A 23 -26.51 -8.27 -24.16
N VAL A 24 -25.28 -8.77 -24.07
CA VAL A 24 -24.65 -9.56 -25.13
C VAL A 24 -24.42 -11.02 -24.73
N ASN A 25 -24.10 -11.27 -23.46
CA ASN A 25 -23.83 -12.59 -22.90
C ASN A 25 -24.09 -12.61 -21.37
N PRO A 26 -25.30 -13.03 -20.94
CA PRO A 26 -25.66 -13.14 -19.53
C PRO A 26 -24.70 -14.02 -18.72
N LYS A 27 -24.28 -15.15 -19.28
CA LYS A 27 -23.39 -16.09 -18.58
C LYS A 27 -22.02 -15.48 -18.31
N ALA A 28 -21.49 -14.68 -19.24
CA ALA A 28 -20.23 -13.98 -19.04
C ALA A 28 -20.36 -12.87 -17.99
N ALA A 29 -21.48 -12.15 -17.96
CA ALA A 29 -21.75 -11.14 -16.94
C ALA A 29 -21.78 -11.76 -15.52
N GLU A 30 -22.46 -12.89 -15.36
CA GLU A 30 -22.51 -13.64 -14.10
C GLU A 30 -21.15 -14.21 -13.67
N SER A 31 -20.24 -14.44 -14.63
CA SER A 31 -18.90 -14.96 -14.35
C SER A 31 -17.95 -13.90 -13.78
N LEU A 32 -18.30 -12.61 -13.82
CA LEU A 32 -17.49 -11.55 -13.21
C LEU A 32 -17.64 -11.57 -11.68
N ALA A 33 -16.56 -11.79 -10.95
CA ALA A 33 -16.55 -11.70 -9.50
C ALA A 33 -16.52 -10.23 -9.02
N ASP A 34 -17.37 -9.89 -8.05
CA ASP A 34 -17.31 -8.61 -7.34
C ASP A 34 -16.43 -8.78 -6.08
N PRO A 35 -15.40 -7.94 -5.87
CA PRO A 35 -14.55 -8.03 -4.68
C PRO A 35 -15.28 -7.69 -3.37
N ASN A 36 -16.44 -7.03 -3.40
CA ASN A 36 -17.27 -6.84 -2.21
C ASN A 36 -18.04 -8.11 -1.84
N GLU A 37 -18.42 -8.93 -2.83
CA GLU A 37 -19.18 -10.16 -2.63
C GLU A 37 -18.26 -11.36 -2.36
N TYR A 38 -17.12 -11.42 -3.06
CA TYR A 38 -16.17 -12.53 -3.00
C TYR A 38 -14.73 -12.03 -2.74
N PRO A 39 -14.47 -11.34 -1.60
CA PRO A 39 -13.17 -10.76 -1.31
C PRO A 39 -12.04 -11.80 -1.25
N ASN A 40 -12.36 -13.07 -0.95
CA ASN A 40 -11.42 -14.18 -0.91
C ASN A 40 -10.82 -14.53 -2.29
N LEU A 41 -11.43 -14.09 -3.39
CA LEU A 41 -10.90 -14.26 -4.74
C LEU A 41 -9.89 -13.18 -5.13
N PHE A 42 -9.71 -12.17 -4.28
CA PHE A 42 -8.85 -11.03 -4.50
C PHE A 42 -7.76 -11.00 -3.44
N GLU A 43 -6.55 -11.38 -3.84
CA GLU A 43 -5.39 -11.32 -2.97
C GLU A 43 -5.18 -9.89 -2.45
N ASP A 44 -4.81 -9.77 -1.17
CA ASP A 44 -4.50 -8.50 -0.52
C ASP A 44 -5.60 -7.44 -0.60
N TRP A 45 -6.85 -7.80 -0.87
CA TRP A 45 -7.92 -6.82 -1.13
C TRP A 45 -8.03 -5.74 -0.04
N GLN A 46 -8.02 -6.14 1.23
CA GLN A 46 -8.06 -5.20 2.36
C GLN A 46 -6.77 -4.36 2.47
N ILE A 47 -5.62 -4.95 2.16
CA ILE A 47 -4.34 -4.23 2.16
C ILE A 47 -4.35 -3.19 1.03
N ALA A 48 -4.85 -3.54 -0.15
CA ALA A 48 -4.97 -2.65 -1.29
C ALA A 48 -5.83 -1.42 -0.98
N LEU A 49 -6.98 -1.60 -0.32
CA LEU A 49 -7.84 -0.50 0.15
C LEU A 49 -7.11 0.39 1.16
N ASN A 50 -6.39 -0.20 2.11
CA ASN A 50 -5.60 0.55 3.09
C ASN A 50 -4.46 1.33 2.42
N VAL A 51 -3.75 0.73 1.47
CA VAL A 51 -2.69 1.38 0.69
C VAL A 51 -3.26 2.55 -0.09
N GLU A 52 -4.42 2.39 -0.73
CA GLU A 52 -5.10 3.49 -1.41
C GLU A 52 -5.34 4.67 -0.47
N ALA A 53 -5.89 4.43 0.72
CA ALA A 53 -6.17 5.47 1.70
C ALA A 53 -4.89 6.16 2.21
N ASN A 54 -3.81 5.40 2.43
CA ASN A 54 -2.52 5.93 2.89
C ASN A 54 -1.80 6.75 1.82
N VAL A 55 -1.93 6.37 0.55
CA VAL A 55 -1.27 7.07 -0.58
C VAL A 55 -2.10 8.26 -1.05
N ALA A 56 -3.44 8.24 -0.90
CA ALA A 56 -4.34 9.31 -1.32
C ALA A 56 -3.87 10.74 -0.97
N PRO A 57 -3.45 11.07 0.27
CA PRO A 57 -3.02 12.43 0.61
C PRO A 57 -1.68 12.84 -0.03
N LYS A 58 -0.85 11.87 -0.43
CA LYS A 58 0.45 12.10 -1.08
C LYS A 58 0.33 12.18 -2.61
N ARG A 59 -0.84 11.89 -3.17
CA ARG A 59 -1.06 11.95 -4.62
C ARG A 59 -0.88 13.38 -5.12
N GLY A 60 -0.16 13.53 -6.23
CA GLY A 60 0.12 14.85 -6.81
C GLY A 60 1.24 15.62 -6.14
N ILE A 61 1.81 15.10 -5.05
CA ILE A 61 3.02 15.64 -4.43
C ILE A 61 4.21 14.89 -5.02
N TYR A 62 4.99 15.58 -5.84
CA TYR A 62 6.16 15.03 -6.51
C TYR A 62 7.42 15.66 -5.94
N ALA A 63 8.49 14.87 -5.84
CA ALA A 63 9.81 15.38 -5.50
C ALA A 63 10.28 16.38 -6.58
N PRO A 64 11.09 17.38 -6.22
CA PRO A 64 11.74 18.26 -7.19
C PRO A 64 12.52 17.47 -8.23
N ALA A 65 12.57 17.98 -9.47
CA ALA A 65 13.27 17.31 -10.56
C ALA A 65 14.79 17.13 -10.31
N GLU A 66 15.39 18.00 -9.49
CA GLU A 66 16.80 17.92 -9.08
C GLU A 66 17.11 16.63 -8.31
N GLU A 67 16.12 16.06 -7.59
CA GLU A 67 16.28 14.82 -6.83
C GLU A 67 16.12 13.56 -7.69
N TYR A 68 15.99 13.69 -9.02
CA TYR A 68 15.77 12.55 -9.91
C TYR A 68 16.81 11.44 -9.74
N ILE A 69 18.10 11.78 -9.66
CA ILE A 69 19.19 10.79 -9.54
C ILE A 69 19.03 9.95 -8.27
N ILE A 70 18.49 10.53 -7.19
CA ILE A 70 18.22 9.84 -5.92
C ILE A 70 17.08 8.82 -6.06
N HIS A 71 16.20 9.00 -7.05
CA HIS A 71 15.03 8.16 -7.28
C HIS A 71 15.11 7.30 -8.54
N ALA A 72 16.12 7.52 -9.40
CA ALA A 72 16.27 6.85 -10.68
C ALA A 72 16.49 5.34 -10.54
N GLU A 73 17.14 4.91 -9.46
CA GLU A 73 17.44 3.51 -9.17
C GLU A 73 16.42 2.83 -8.25
N ARG A 74 15.25 3.46 -8.02
CA ARG A 74 14.21 2.83 -7.20
C ARG A 74 13.77 1.50 -7.83
N PRO A 75 13.61 0.44 -7.01
CA PRO A 75 13.10 -0.83 -7.51
C PRO A 75 11.68 -0.65 -8.04
N ASN A 76 11.34 -1.42 -9.07
CA ASN A 76 9.98 -1.47 -9.64
C ASN A 76 9.04 -2.30 -8.74
N GLU A 77 8.90 -1.92 -7.47
CA GLU A 77 7.99 -2.56 -6.53
C GLU A 77 6.55 -2.01 -6.67
N THR A 78 5.57 -2.83 -6.34
CA THR A 78 4.17 -2.37 -6.27
C THR A 78 3.91 -1.64 -4.95
N LEU A 79 2.88 -0.78 -4.91
CA LEU A 79 2.51 -0.07 -3.68
C LEU A 79 2.10 -1.02 -2.54
N VAL A 80 1.55 -2.20 -2.88
CA VAL A 80 1.17 -3.24 -1.90
C VAL A 80 2.42 -3.93 -1.36
N GLU A 81 3.38 -4.26 -2.21
CA GLU A 81 4.68 -4.82 -1.80
C GLU A 81 5.43 -3.86 -0.89
N ALA A 82 5.56 -2.60 -1.28
CA ALA A 82 6.19 -1.57 -0.46
C ALA A 82 5.55 -1.44 0.92
N PHE A 83 4.21 -1.52 0.99
CA PHE A 83 3.47 -1.45 2.25
C PHE A 83 3.69 -2.69 3.13
N LYS A 84 3.72 -3.88 2.54
CA LYS A 84 4.03 -5.13 3.25
C LYS A 84 5.46 -5.11 3.81
N ASN A 85 6.43 -4.68 3.01
CA ASN A 85 7.84 -4.58 3.40
C ASN A 85 8.05 -3.60 4.57
N MET A 86 7.38 -2.44 4.56
CA MET A 86 7.42 -1.48 5.67
C MET A 86 6.88 -2.08 6.98
N ARG A 87 5.79 -2.85 6.93
CA ARG A 87 5.22 -3.50 8.13
C ARG A 87 6.17 -4.52 8.73
N ILE A 88 6.83 -5.32 7.90
CA ILE A 88 7.78 -6.34 8.36
C ILE A 88 8.95 -5.69 9.13
N HIS A 89 9.49 -4.58 8.62
CA HIS A 89 10.53 -3.84 9.33
C HIS A 89 10.04 -3.18 10.62
N GLN A 90 8.76 -2.82 10.76
CA GLN A 90 8.24 -2.30 12.02
C GLN A 90 8.03 -3.39 13.07
N GLU A 91 7.73 -4.61 12.64
CA GLU A 91 7.49 -5.78 13.51
C GLU A 91 8.80 -6.42 13.99
N GLU A 92 9.89 -6.37 13.20
CA GLU A 92 11.24 -6.76 13.65
C GLU A 92 11.91 -5.74 14.59
N VAL A 93 11.43 -4.48 14.64
CA VAL A 93 11.99 -3.40 15.47
C VAL A 93 11.21 -3.23 16.78
N LEU A 94 10.27 -4.13 17.10
CA LEU A 94 9.78 -4.26 18.47
C LEU A 94 10.93 -4.82 19.31
N PRO A 95 11.57 -4.03 20.20
CA PRO A 95 12.57 -4.60 21.09
C PRO A 95 11.82 -5.58 21.98
N ASP A 96 12.32 -6.81 22.06
CA ASP A 96 11.94 -7.72 23.14
C ASP A 96 12.03 -6.93 24.46
N GLU A 97 10.88 -6.62 25.06
CA GLU A 97 10.81 -6.05 26.41
C GLU A 97 11.42 -7.08 27.37
N ASN A 98 12.72 -6.93 27.62
CA ASN A 98 13.39 -7.02 28.91
C ASN A 98 14.89 -7.31 28.70
N GLY A 99 15.67 -6.23 28.67
CA GLY A 99 17.13 -6.28 28.71
C GLY A 99 17.64 -4.94 29.20
N ASP A 100 17.79 -4.82 30.52
CA ASP A 100 18.52 -3.76 31.21
C ASP A 100 19.90 -3.57 30.55
N ASP A 101 20.11 -2.42 29.90
CA ASP A 101 21.43 -1.93 29.53
C ASP A 101 21.49 -0.43 29.82
N THR A 102 21.82 -0.15 31.06
CA THR A 102 22.29 1.15 31.54
C THR A 102 23.59 1.53 30.82
N HIS A 103 23.47 2.27 29.72
CA HIS A 103 24.64 2.96 29.14
C HIS A 103 24.85 4.30 29.85
N GLU A 104 25.84 4.31 30.74
CA GLU A 104 26.50 5.51 31.23
C GLU A 104 26.94 6.39 30.04
N VAL A 105 26.44 7.63 29.99
CA VAL A 105 27.08 8.70 29.20
C VAL A 105 27.61 9.73 30.18
N SER A 106 28.91 9.63 30.39
CA SER A 106 29.74 10.63 31.04
C SER A 106 29.66 11.96 30.28
N LEU A 107 29.00 12.95 30.88
CA LEU A 107 29.18 14.35 30.52
C LEU A 107 29.90 15.06 31.67
N LEU A 108 31.22 14.87 31.69
CA LEU A 108 32.10 15.90 32.24
C LEU A 108 31.97 17.13 31.35
N GLN A 109 31.44 18.23 31.92
CA GLN A 109 32.25 19.38 32.34
C GLN A 109 31.45 20.69 32.21
N LYS A 110 31.20 21.38 33.33
CA LYS A 110 31.80 22.69 33.68
C LYS A 110 31.11 23.31 34.90
N GLU A 111 31.93 23.59 35.92
CA GLU A 111 31.95 24.74 36.84
C GLU A 111 30.63 25.55 36.94
N LEU A 112 29.99 25.69 38.10
CA LEU A 112 30.49 26.17 39.39
C LEU A 112 29.52 25.74 40.52
#